data_AF-A0A7J6VGV4-F1
#
_entry.id   AF-A0A7J6VGV4-F1
#
_cell.length_a   1.000
_cell.length_b   1.000
_cell.length_c   1.000
_cell.angle_alpha   90.00
_cell.angle_beta   90.00
_cell.angle_gamma   90.00
#
_symmetry.space_group_name_H-M   'P 1'
#
loop_
_entity.id
_entity.type
_entity.pdbx_description
1 polymer ?
#
loop_
_entity_poly.entity_id
_entity_poly.type
_entity_poly.pdbx_seq_one_letter_code
_entity_poly.pdbx_strand_id
1 'polypeptide(L)'
;MENQGVCISLAYCPSTDDIVASFRPKVQTSNDIISTQPSLSPPPTVLGRGILGSHVHIKRVGGNCYQNVGSASANVNDVRMLKSAIIKIENCNPMFAYGDEFTRGLSLLELPSLKSVQSLKPHQHPILDVKYAASIGSGILGCISEDRLQLFAARPV
;
A
#
# COMPACT_ATOMS: atom_id res chain seq x y z
N MET A 1 -16.11 0.55 9.79
CA MET A 1 -14.69 0.91 9.57
C MET A 1 -14.47 2.31 10.09
N GLU A 2 -14.36 2.44 11.40
CA GLU A 2 -14.20 3.75 12.04
C GLU A 2 -12.82 3.83 12.66
N ASN A 3 -12.25 5.04 12.73
CA ASN A 3 -11.02 5.36 13.44
C ASN A 3 -9.69 4.78 12.92
N GLN A 4 -9.60 4.37 11.65
CA GLN A 4 -8.32 3.92 11.06
C GLN A 4 -7.38 5.08 10.65
N GLY A 5 -7.78 6.33 10.84
CA GLY A 5 -7.01 7.50 10.42
C GLY A 5 -7.39 7.97 9.00
N VAL A 6 -6.40 8.34 8.20
CA VAL A 6 -6.57 8.78 6.81
C VAL A 6 -6.24 7.63 5.87
N CYS A 7 -7.19 7.24 5.01
CA CYS A 7 -6.93 6.26 3.95
C CYS A 7 -6.03 6.89 2.88
N ILE A 8 -4.92 6.24 2.58
CA ILE A 8 -3.86 6.74 1.68
C ILE A 8 -3.58 5.81 0.50
N SER A 9 -4.22 4.63 0.47
CA SER A 9 -4.20 3.74 -0.68
C SER A 9 -5.35 2.74 -0.61
N LEU A 10 -5.81 2.28 -1.77
CA LEU A 10 -6.77 1.20 -1.94
C LEU A 10 -6.28 0.28 -3.06
N ALA A 11 -6.20 -1.02 -2.80
CA ALA A 11 -5.99 -2.04 -3.82
C ALA A 11 -7.19 -2.99 -3.84
N TYR A 12 -7.62 -3.40 -5.04
CA TYR A 12 -8.75 -4.29 -5.25
C TYR A 12 -8.39 -5.39 -6.25
N CYS A 13 -8.81 -6.62 -5.95
CA CYS A 13 -8.69 -7.77 -6.83
C CYS A 13 -10.08 -8.25 -7.26
N PRO A 14 -10.50 -7.99 -8.52
CA PRO A 14 -11.84 -8.37 -8.99
C PRO A 14 -12.12 -9.88 -8.96
N SER A 15 -11.10 -10.72 -9.15
CA SER A 15 -11.29 -12.18 -9.20
C SER A 15 -11.54 -12.82 -7.84
N THR A 16 -11.21 -12.15 -6.73
CA THR A 16 -11.31 -12.72 -5.38
C THR A 16 -12.06 -11.83 -4.39
N ASP A 17 -12.54 -10.67 -4.85
CA ASP A 17 -13.17 -9.63 -4.03
C ASP A 17 -12.31 -9.21 -2.81
N ASP A 18 -10.99 -9.38 -2.90
CA ASP A 18 -10.07 -8.91 -1.87
C ASP A 18 -9.81 -7.42 -2.05
N ILE A 19 -9.94 -6.67 -0.96
CA ILE A 19 -9.66 -5.24 -0.89
C ILE A 19 -8.64 -5.02 0.21
N VAL A 20 -7.58 -4.24 -0.06
CA VAL A 20 -6.67 -3.78 0.99
C VAL A 20 -6.66 -2.27 0.99
N ALA A 21 -7.08 -1.68 2.11
CA ALA A 21 -6.99 -0.26 2.35
C ALA A 21 -5.79 0.03 3.27
N SER A 22 -4.99 1.03 2.93
CA SER A 22 -3.84 1.44 3.74
C SER A 22 -4.13 2.79 4.39
N PHE A 23 -3.78 2.91 5.66
CA PHE A 23 -4.05 4.09 6.46
C PHE A 23 -2.80 4.62 7.13
N ARG A 24 -2.81 5.94 7.33
CA ARG A 24 -1.89 6.61 8.24
C ARG A 24 -2.67 7.29 9.37
N PRO A 25 -2.05 7.52 10.53
CA PRO A 25 -2.62 8.35 11.58
C PRO A 25 -3.04 9.72 11.05
N LYS A 26 -4.13 10.28 11.60
CA LYS A 26 -4.45 11.70 11.38
C LYS A 26 -3.33 12.53 11.98
N VAL A 27 -2.79 13.47 11.22
CA VAL A 27 -1.89 14.49 11.78
C VAL A 27 -2.71 15.29 12.78
N GLN A 28 -2.37 15.21 14.08
CA GLN A 28 -2.88 16.17 15.05
C GLN A 28 -2.21 17.50 14.75
N THR A 29 -2.82 18.32 13.91
CA THR A 29 -2.49 19.74 13.84
C THR A 29 -2.96 20.35 15.16
N SER A 30 -2.04 20.75 16.02
CA SER A 30 -2.30 21.42 17.30
C SER A 30 -2.90 22.84 17.15
N ASN A 31 -3.65 23.12 16.09
CA ASN A 31 -4.07 24.45 15.69
C ASN A 31 -5.59 24.55 15.50
N ASP A 32 -6.33 24.50 16.61
CA ASP A 32 -7.52 25.37 16.80
C ASP A 32 -7.07 26.79 17.17
N ILE A 33 -5.99 27.28 16.54
CA ILE A 33 -5.55 28.66 16.65
C ILE A 33 -5.51 29.19 15.22
N ILE A 34 -6.48 30.05 14.96
CA ILE A 34 -6.63 30.88 13.77
C ILE A 34 -5.26 31.46 13.40
N SER A 35 -4.71 31.03 12.27
CA SER A 35 -3.57 31.69 11.64
C SER A 35 -3.95 32.00 10.20
N THR A 36 -4.35 33.25 10.00
CA THR A 36 -4.50 33.90 8.71
C THR A 36 -3.11 34.15 8.11
N GLN A 37 -2.58 33.22 7.31
CA GLN A 37 -1.79 33.52 6.10
C GLN A 37 -1.33 32.21 5.41
N PRO A 38 -1.22 32.19 4.07
CA PRO A 38 -0.74 31.01 3.36
C PRO A 38 0.79 31.02 3.35
N SER A 39 1.43 30.10 4.10
CA SER A 39 2.83 29.76 3.85
C SER A 39 2.89 28.65 2.79
N LEU A 40 3.27 29.07 1.58
CA LEU A 40 3.61 28.19 0.46
C LEU A 40 4.97 27.52 0.72
N SER A 41 4.97 26.48 1.56
CA SER A 41 5.89 25.33 1.50
C SER A 41 5.80 24.58 2.83
N PRO A 42 5.47 23.27 2.86
CA PRO A 42 5.71 22.51 4.07
C PRO A 42 7.22 22.56 4.40
N PRO A 43 7.62 22.67 5.69
CA PRO A 43 9.02 22.55 6.07
C PRO A 43 9.56 21.21 5.55
N PRO A 44 10.87 21.07 5.30
CA PRO A 44 11.43 19.81 4.86
C PRO A 44 11.25 18.81 6.00
N THR A 45 10.13 18.09 6.01
CA THR A 45 10.00 16.86 6.76
C THR A 45 11.19 16.04 6.31
N VAL A 46 12.03 15.60 7.26
CA VAL A 46 13.19 14.76 6.98
C VAL A 46 12.75 13.65 6.02
N LEU A 47 13.12 13.82 4.74
CA LEU A 47 12.72 12.95 3.65
C LEU A 47 13.16 11.55 4.01
N GLY A 48 12.19 10.68 4.34
CA GLY A 48 12.46 9.25 4.57
C GLY A 48 12.18 8.70 5.97
N ARG A 49 11.62 9.45 6.92
CA ARG A 49 11.10 8.83 8.16
C ARG A 49 9.65 8.39 7.94
N GLY A 50 9.47 7.18 7.42
CA GLY A 50 8.16 6.53 7.38
C GLY A 50 7.52 6.54 8.77
N ILE A 51 6.21 6.74 8.82
CA ILE A 51 5.43 6.70 10.06
C ILE A 51 4.70 5.36 10.18
N LEU A 52 4.35 4.99 11.40
CA LEU A 52 3.55 3.80 11.66
C LEU A 52 2.12 4.02 11.17
N GLY A 53 1.73 3.27 10.15
CA GLY A 53 0.37 3.15 9.64
C GLY A 53 -0.13 1.71 9.70
N SER A 54 -1.21 1.42 8.96
CA SER A 54 -1.80 0.09 8.90
C SER A 54 -2.27 -0.28 7.50
N HIS A 55 -2.23 -1.57 7.20
CA HIS A 55 -2.95 -2.19 6.10
C HIS A 55 -4.15 -2.94 6.68
N VAL A 56 -5.31 -2.78 6.08
CA VAL A 56 -6.56 -3.43 6.50
C VAL A 56 -7.10 -4.23 5.32
N HIS A 57 -7.19 -5.54 5.49
CA HIS A 57 -7.80 -6.45 4.53
C HIS A 57 -9.30 -6.50 4.77
N ILE A 58 -10.05 -6.24 3.70
CA ILE A 58 -11.50 -6.19 3.66
C ILE A 58 -11.96 -7.23 2.66
N LYS A 59 -13.01 -7.96 3.01
CA LYS A 59 -13.61 -8.96 2.14
C LYS A 59 -15.12 -8.81 2.09
N ARG A 60 -15.68 -9.13 0.92
CA ARG A 60 -17.13 -9.22 0.73
C ARG A 60 -17.68 -10.43 1.48
N VAL A 61 -18.75 -10.22 2.24
CA VAL A 61 -19.46 -11.25 3.02
C VAL A 61 -20.95 -11.12 2.73
N GLY A 62 -21.63 -12.25 2.48
CA GLY A 62 -23.10 -12.27 2.34
C GLY A 62 -23.65 -11.44 1.17
N GLY A 63 -22.90 -11.33 0.07
CA GLY A 63 -23.36 -10.70 -1.18
C GLY A 63 -23.35 -9.17 -1.19
N ASN A 64 -23.69 -8.46 -0.11
CA ASN A 64 -23.75 -6.98 -0.13
C ASN A 64 -23.01 -6.28 1.02
N CYS A 65 -22.33 -7.05 1.88
CA CYS A 65 -21.61 -6.49 3.02
C CYS A 65 -20.11 -6.64 2.83
N TYR A 66 -19.35 -5.73 3.46
CA TYR A 66 -17.90 -5.79 3.52
C TYR A 66 -17.45 -5.80 4.97
N GLN A 67 -16.52 -6.69 5.30
CA GLN A 67 -16.00 -6.84 6.65
C GLN A 67 -14.48 -6.78 6.65
N ASN A 68 -13.92 -6.19 7.70
CA ASN A 68 -12.49 -6.28 7.99
C ASN A 68 -12.19 -7.73 8.42
N VAL A 69 -11.27 -8.38 7.70
CA VAL A 69 -10.86 -9.76 7.96
C VAL A 69 -9.41 -9.85 8.48
N GLY A 70 -8.69 -8.73 8.54
CA GLY A 70 -7.33 -8.67 9.05
C GLY A 70 -6.71 -7.28 8.99
N SER A 71 -5.73 -7.03 9.84
CA SER A 71 -4.92 -5.80 9.80
C SER A 71 -3.46 -6.07 10.16
N ALA A 72 -2.55 -5.33 9.54
CA ALA A 72 -1.13 -5.37 9.85
C ALA A 72 -0.56 -3.94 9.93
N SER A 73 0.44 -3.75 10.80
CA SER A 73 1.17 -2.49 10.88
C SER A 73 2.11 -2.33 9.68
N ALA A 74 2.33 -1.09 9.25
CA ALA A 74 3.16 -0.79 8.09
C ALA A 74 3.89 0.55 8.22
N ASN A 75 5.02 0.69 7.54
CA ASN A 75 5.70 1.97 7.40
C ASN A 75 5.14 2.71 6.18
N VAL A 76 4.46 3.83 6.42
CA VAL A 76 3.78 4.62 5.38
C VAL A 76 4.29 6.06 5.36
N ASN A 77 4.01 6.78 4.28
CA ASN A 77 4.37 8.19 4.18
C ASN A 77 3.38 9.06 4.95
N ASP A 78 3.87 10.08 5.64
CA ASP A 78 3.03 11.01 6.41
C ASP A 78 2.24 11.99 5.52
N VAL A 79 2.71 12.25 4.30
CA VAL A 79 2.08 13.19 3.36
C VAL A 79 1.58 12.50 2.09
N ARG A 80 2.38 11.66 1.45
CA ARG A 80 2.10 11.05 0.14
C ARG A 80 1.14 9.87 0.21
N MET A 81 0.47 9.60 -0.90
CA MET A 81 -0.30 8.37 -1.10
C MET A 81 0.64 7.18 -1.31
N LEU A 82 0.32 6.06 -0.66
CA LEU A 82 1.03 4.81 -0.85
C LEU A 82 0.62 4.18 -2.19
N LYS A 83 1.56 3.50 -2.85
CA LYS A 83 1.32 2.82 -4.12
C LYS A 83 1.23 1.33 -3.88
N SER A 84 0.18 0.69 -4.38
CA SER A 84 -0.06 -0.73 -4.10
C SER A 84 -0.91 -1.40 -5.15
N ALA A 85 -0.80 -2.73 -5.22
CA ALA A 85 -1.61 -3.60 -6.05
C ALA A 85 -1.87 -4.93 -5.32
N ILE A 86 -2.90 -5.68 -5.75
CA ILE A 86 -3.08 -7.08 -5.34
C ILE A 86 -2.65 -7.97 -6.50
N ILE A 87 -1.77 -8.92 -6.18
CA ILE A 87 -1.27 -9.95 -7.07
C ILE A 87 -2.14 -11.19 -6.86
N LYS A 88 -2.83 -11.63 -7.91
CA LYS A 88 -3.52 -12.91 -7.92
C LYS A 88 -2.90 -13.83 -8.97
N ILE A 89 -2.29 -14.90 -8.47
CA ILE A 89 -1.81 -16.04 -9.27
C ILE A 89 -2.78 -17.19 -9.06
N GLU A 90 -3.07 -17.96 -10.10
CA GLU A 90 -3.89 -19.17 -10.01
C GLU A 90 -3.33 -20.14 -8.97
N ASN A 91 -4.21 -20.79 -8.21
CA ASN A 91 -3.87 -21.77 -7.18
C ASN A 91 -2.97 -21.27 -6.01
N CYS A 92 -2.60 -20.00 -5.98
CA CYS A 92 -1.91 -19.37 -4.84
C CYS A 92 -2.83 -18.45 -4.05
N ASN A 93 -2.47 -18.21 -2.78
CA ASN A 93 -3.07 -17.12 -2.02
C ASN A 93 -2.77 -15.77 -2.71
N PRO A 94 -3.74 -14.83 -2.75
CA PRO A 94 -3.46 -13.48 -3.23
C PRO A 94 -2.38 -12.82 -2.36
N MET A 95 -1.59 -11.93 -2.96
CA MET A 95 -0.60 -11.14 -2.24
C MET A 95 -0.90 -9.66 -2.40
N PHE A 96 -0.73 -8.90 -1.32
CA PHE A 96 -0.75 -7.45 -1.35
C PHE A 96 0.68 -6.93 -1.55
N ALA A 97 0.89 -6.20 -2.63
CA ALA A 97 2.15 -5.53 -2.94
C ALA A 97 2.03 -4.04 -2.66
N TYR A 98 2.98 -3.46 -1.94
CA TYR A 98 3.01 -2.02 -1.69
C TYR A 98 4.43 -1.46 -1.73
N GLY A 99 4.53 -0.18 -2.10
CA GLY A 99 5.76 0.58 -1.97
C GLY A 99 6.02 0.91 -0.50
N ASP A 100 7.08 0.36 0.05
CA ASP A 100 7.54 0.63 1.40
C ASP A 100 8.46 1.86 1.40
N GLU A 101 8.06 2.88 2.16
CA GLU A 101 8.70 4.19 2.14
C GLU A 101 10.10 4.18 2.76
N PHE A 102 10.35 3.27 3.71
CA PHE A 102 11.62 3.18 4.41
C PHE A 102 12.68 2.50 3.53
N THR A 103 12.31 1.37 2.93
CA THR A 103 13.21 0.58 2.08
C THR A 103 13.29 1.11 0.65
N ARG A 104 12.33 1.92 0.20
CA ARG A 104 12.14 2.32 -1.21
C ARG A 104 11.95 1.12 -2.15
N GLY A 105 11.54 -0.03 -1.61
CA GLY A 105 11.25 -1.24 -2.36
C GLY A 105 9.77 -1.62 -2.31
N LEU A 106 9.41 -2.70 -3.01
CA LEU A 106 8.11 -3.31 -2.84
C LEU A 106 8.17 -4.36 -1.74
N SER A 107 7.21 -4.32 -0.82
CA SER A 107 6.99 -5.38 0.16
C SER A 107 5.74 -6.17 -0.22
N LEU A 108 5.81 -7.50 -0.07
CA LEU A 108 4.71 -8.41 -0.35
C LEU A 108 4.17 -9.02 0.94
N LEU A 109 2.86 -8.91 1.15
CA LEU A 109 2.14 -9.59 2.22
C LEU A 109 1.20 -10.64 1.64
N GLU A 110 1.11 -11.81 2.25
CA GLU A 110 0.13 -12.83 1.88
C GLU A 110 -1.26 -12.44 2.41
N LEU A 111 -2.33 -12.66 1.63
CA LEU A 111 -3.71 -12.55 2.09
C LEU A 111 -4.31 -13.94 2.37
N PRO A 112 -5.13 -14.10 3.43
CA PRO A 112 -5.65 -13.06 4.32
C PRO A 112 -4.74 -12.74 5.52
N SER A 113 -3.63 -13.47 5.69
CA SER A 113 -2.83 -13.44 6.92
C SER A 113 -2.10 -12.11 7.17
N LEU A 114 -1.91 -11.30 6.14
CA LEU A 114 -1.06 -10.11 6.07
C LEU A 114 0.38 -10.36 6.56
N LYS A 115 0.84 -11.60 6.48
CA LYS A 115 2.22 -11.96 6.83
C LYS A 115 3.16 -11.56 5.71
N SER A 116 4.31 -11.00 6.08
CA SER A 116 5.36 -10.67 5.13
C SER A 116 5.88 -11.92 4.45
N VAL A 117 5.91 -11.90 3.12
CA VAL A 117 6.42 -12.99 2.27
C VAL A 117 7.83 -12.65 1.82
N GLN A 118 8.01 -11.48 1.23
CA GLN A 118 9.30 -11.03 0.70
C GLN A 118 9.34 -9.51 0.51
N SER A 119 10.55 -8.97 0.49
CA SER A 119 10.83 -7.61 0.02
C SER A 119 11.61 -7.69 -1.30
N LEU A 120 11.13 -6.99 -2.31
CA LEU A 120 11.74 -6.94 -3.63
C LEU A 120 12.83 -5.87 -3.70
N LYS A 121 13.72 -6.01 -4.69
CA LYS A 121 14.88 -5.13 -4.85
C LYS A 121 14.46 -3.65 -4.86
N PRO A 122 15.02 -2.81 -3.97
CA PRO A 122 14.61 -1.43 -3.83
C PRO A 122 15.07 -0.54 -4.99
N HIS A 123 14.37 0.58 -5.14
CA HIS A 123 14.77 1.71 -5.96
C HIS A 123 15.66 2.68 -5.16
N GLN A 124 16.39 3.56 -5.84
CA GLN A 124 17.09 4.67 -5.20
C GLN A 124 16.12 5.81 -4.84
N HIS A 125 15.00 5.90 -5.55
CA HIS A 125 13.96 6.91 -5.34
C HIS A 125 12.68 6.25 -4.82
N PRO A 126 11.77 7.01 -4.19
CA PRO A 126 10.49 6.47 -3.77
C PRO A 126 9.67 5.88 -4.92
N ILE A 127 8.79 4.93 -4.59
CA ILE A 127 7.89 4.31 -5.55
C ILE A 127 6.80 5.31 -5.95
N LEU A 128 6.65 5.56 -7.26
CA LEU A 128 5.70 6.51 -7.82
C LEU A 128 4.42 5.83 -8.34
N ASP A 129 4.51 4.58 -8.78
CA ASP A 129 3.35 3.76 -9.16
C ASP A 129 3.67 2.27 -9.04
N VAL A 130 2.61 1.47 -8.83
CA VAL A 130 2.67 0.00 -8.77
C VAL A 130 1.47 -0.55 -9.55
N LYS A 131 1.72 -1.46 -10.48
CA LYS A 131 0.67 -2.15 -11.22
C LYS A 131 0.93 -3.63 -11.29
N TYR A 132 -0.15 -4.40 -11.27
CA TYR A 132 -0.13 -5.82 -11.53
C TYR A 132 -0.97 -6.11 -12.77
N ALA A 133 -0.43 -6.90 -13.68
CA ALA A 133 -1.14 -7.44 -14.82
C ALA A 133 -1.06 -8.97 -14.77
N ALA A 134 -2.22 -9.62 -14.79
CA ALA A 134 -2.32 -11.07 -14.85
C ALA A 134 -2.38 -11.56 -16.30
N SER A 135 -1.83 -12.75 -16.52
CA SER A 135 -1.98 -13.58 -17.72
C SER A 135 -2.29 -15.01 -17.26
N ILE A 136 -2.70 -15.87 -18.19
CA ILE A 136 -2.92 -17.29 -17.87
C ILE A 136 -1.61 -17.89 -17.34
N GLY A 137 -1.65 -18.50 -16.16
CA GLY A 137 -0.51 -19.15 -15.49
C GLY A 137 0.65 -18.24 -15.04
N SER A 138 0.56 -16.91 -15.22
CA SER A 138 1.65 -15.98 -14.85
C SER A 138 1.16 -14.54 -14.68
N GLY A 139 1.99 -13.67 -14.13
CA GLY A 139 1.69 -12.25 -14.09
C GLY A 139 2.95 -11.41 -14.05
N ILE A 140 2.77 -10.11 -14.17
CA ILE A 140 3.84 -9.13 -14.10
C ILE A 140 3.46 -8.09 -13.05
N LEU A 141 4.31 -7.96 -12.04
CA LEU A 141 4.28 -6.85 -11.10
C LEU A 141 5.28 -5.81 -11.57
N GLY A 142 4.82 -4.60 -11.83
CA GLY A 142 5.65 -3.46 -12.23
C GLY A 142 5.62 -2.37 -11.17
N CYS A 143 6.76 -1.73 -10.93
CA CYS A 143 6.84 -0.48 -10.18
C CYS A 143 7.81 0.51 -10.83
N ILE A 144 7.50 1.78 -10.67
CA ILE A 144 8.33 2.88 -11.19
C ILE A 144 8.81 3.78 -10.05
N SER A 145 10.00 4.33 -10.24
CA SER A 145 10.54 5.46 -9.50
C SER A 145 10.89 6.59 -10.47
N GLU A 146 11.50 7.66 -9.96
CA GLU A 146 11.90 8.84 -10.76
C GLU A 146 12.72 8.49 -12.01
N ASP A 147 13.61 7.51 -11.90
CA ASP A 147 14.64 7.19 -12.89
C ASP A 147 14.57 5.74 -13.41
N ARG A 148 13.66 4.90 -12.88
CA ARG A 148 13.72 3.45 -13.10
C ARG A 148 12.35 2.78 -13.13
N LEU A 149 12.19 1.86 -14.07
CA LEU A 149 11.13 0.83 -14.10
C LEU A 149 11.71 -0.51 -13.64
N GLN A 150 11.01 -1.21 -12.74
CA GLN A 150 11.31 -2.60 -12.37
C GLN A 150 10.10 -3.48 -12.68
N LEU A 151 10.36 -4.62 -13.30
CA LEU A 151 9.37 -5.66 -13.61
C LEU A 151 9.76 -6.96 -12.91
N PHE A 152 8.78 -7.59 -12.27
CA PHE A 152 8.96 -8.86 -11.57
C PHE A 152 7.95 -9.88 -12.14
N ALA A 153 8.45 -11.06 -12.46
CA ALA A 153 7.60 -12.17 -12.85
C ALA A 153 6.88 -12.72 -11.61
N ALA A 154 5.56 -12.79 -11.66
CA ALA A 154 4.72 -13.46 -10.70
C ALA A 154 4.39 -14.85 -11.27
N ARG A 155 4.91 -15.92 -10.66
CA ARG A 155 4.71 -17.30 -11.09
C ARG A 155 4.37 -18.19 -9.90
N PRO A 156 3.60 -19.27 -10.08
CA PRO A 156 3.54 -20.35 -9.10
C PRO A 156 4.96 -20.89 -8.86
N VAL A 157 5.26 -21.27 -7.61
CA VAL A 157 6.48 -22.01 -7.27
C VAL A 157 6.31 -23.46 -7.68
#